data_AF-B9T8E8-F1
#
_entry.id   AF-B9T8E8-F1
#
_cell.length_a   1.000
_cell.length_b   1.000
_cell.length_c   1.000
_cell.angle_alpha   90.00
_cell.angle_beta   90.00
_cell.angle_gamma   90.00
#
_symmetry.space_group_name_H-M   'P 1'
#
loop_
_entity.id
_entity.type
_entity.pdbx_description
1 polymer ?
#
loop_
_entity_poly.entity_id
_entity_poly.type
_entity_poly.pdbx_seq_one_letter_code
_entity_poly.pdbx_strand_id
1 'polypeptide(L)'
;MGPFSTRRNKLALIVLAGIFLAGIMPESVVVAQNCGCPSDQCCSRWGFCGTTEEYCGTGCQEGPCIAAPPTNDVSVADIVTDEFFNGIIGQADDSCVGKSFYSRAVFLEALESYPRFGRVGSVDDSRREIAAFFAHVTHETGRKISSLATSFVFPFIFFF
;
A
#
# COMPACT_ATOMS: atom_id res chain seq x y z
N MET A 1 -43.40 -29.07 59.90
CA MET A 1 -42.64 -28.98 58.63
C MET A 1 -43.10 -27.74 57.87
N GLY A 2 -42.17 -26.83 57.56
CA GLY A 2 -42.47 -25.42 57.23
C GLY A 2 -42.85 -25.12 55.78
N PRO A 3 -43.30 -23.88 55.49
CA PRO A 3 -43.68 -23.43 54.15
C PRO A 3 -42.45 -22.87 53.43
N PHE A 4 -41.78 -23.67 52.61
CA PHE A 4 -40.56 -23.24 51.88
C PHE A 4 -40.63 -23.40 50.36
N SER A 5 -41.81 -23.65 49.77
CA SER A 5 -41.89 -24.05 48.35
C SER A 5 -42.34 -22.97 47.35
N THR A 6 -42.81 -21.79 47.79
CA THR A 6 -43.39 -20.77 46.87
C THR A 6 -42.43 -19.62 46.54
N ARG A 7 -41.42 -19.34 47.38
CA ARG A 7 -40.40 -18.30 47.12
C ARG A 7 -39.42 -18.67 46.02
N ARG A 8 -39.09 -19.96 45.88
CA ARG A 8 -38.11 -20.46 44.90
C ARG A 8 -38.58 -20.28 43.45
N ASN A 9 -39.88 -20.44 43.19
CA ASN A 9 -40.46 -20.23 41.85
C ASN A 9 -40.55 -18.75 41.45
N LYS A 10 -40.81 -17.83 42.40
CA LYS A 10 -40.82 -16.39 42.12
C LYS A 10 -39.41 -15.85 41.86
N LEU A 11 -38.42 -16.32 42.62
CA LEU A 11 -37.00 -16.01 42.38
C LEU A 11 -36.53 -16.53 41.02
N ALA A 12 -36.92 -17.77 40.65
CA ALA A 12 -36.60 -18.33 39.34
C ALA A 12 -37.21 -17.51 38.18
N LEU A 13 -38.45 -17.05 38.33
CA LEU A 13 -39.10 -16.19 37.33
C LEU A 13 -38.44 -14.81 37.20
N ILE A 14 -38.00 -14.20 38.31
CA ILE A 14 -37.30 -12.91 38.29
C ILE A 14 -35.91 -13.05 37.66
N VAL A 15 -35.19 -14.14 37.94
CA VAL A 15 -33.89 -14.43 37.33
C VAL A 15 -34.03 -14.68 35.83
N LEU A 16 -35.03 -15.47 35.41
CA LEU A 16 -35.31 -15.72 33.98
C LEU A 16 -35.73 -14.44 33.25
N ALA A 17 -36.56 -13.59 33.86
CA ALA A 17 -36.93 -12.30 33.29
C ALA A 17 -35.74 -11.32 33.22
N GLY A 18 -34.86 -11.33 34.23
CA GLY A 18 -33.63 -10.52 34.26
C GLY A 18 -32.62 -10.93 33.19
N ILE A 19 -32.47 -12.24 32.94
CA ILE A 19 -31.64 -12.76 31.84
C ILE A 19 -32.23 -12.37 30.48
N PHE A 20 -33.55 -12.38 30.33
CA PHE A 20 -34.22 -11.94 29.11
C PHE A 20 -34.06 -10.44 28.84
N LEU A 21 -34.03 -9.61 29.88
CA LEU A 21 -33.82 -8.16 29.77
C LEU A 21 -32.34 -7.77 29.56
N ALA A 22 -31.39 -8.54 30.08
CA ALA A 22 -29.95 -8.35 29.85
C ALA A 22 -29.47 -8.99 28.53
N GLY A 23 -30.25 -9.89 27.93
CA GLY A 23 -29.98 -10.52 26.64
C GLY A 23 -30.33 -9.64 25.43
N ILE A 24 -30.98 -8.48 25.63
CA ILE A 24 -31.09 -7.45 24.61
C ILE A 24 -29.81 -6.61 24.68
N MET A 25 -28.68 -7.23 24.34
CA MET A 25 -27.73 -6.47 23.55
C MET A 25 -28.55 -6.06 22.32
N PRO A 26 -28.65 -4.77 21.92
CA PRO A 26 -28.71 -4.57 20.50
C PRO A 26 -27.52 -5.37 20.00
N GLU A 27 -27.77 -6.38 19.17
CA GLU A 27 -26.73 -6.87 18.29
C GLU A 27 -26.11 -5.57 17.79
N SER A 28 -24.90 -5.27 18.27
CA SER A 28 -24.06 -4.30 17.61
C SER A 28 -23.92 -4.97 16.28
N VAL A 29 -24.86 -4.66 15.39
CA VAL A 29 -24.94 -5.17 14.05
C VAL A 29 -23.54 -4.90 13.60
N VAL A 30 -22.78 -5.96 13.42
CA VAL A 30 -21.47 -5.85 12.83
C VAL A 30 -21.87 -5.52 11.40
N VAL A 31 -22.15 -4.23 11.16
CA VAL A 31 -22.38 -3.74 9.83
C VAL A 31 -21.01 -3.91 9.22
N ALA A 32 -20.81 -5.05 8.55
CA ALA A 32 -19.98 -5.05 7.36
C ALA A 32 -20.62 -3.94 6.53
N GLN A 33 -20.12 -2.70 6.64
CA GLN A 33 -20.80 -1.55 6.08
C GLN A 33 -20.90 -1.79 4.57
N ASN A 34 -22.10 -2.18 4.13
CA ASN A 34 -22.46 -2.28 2.75
C ASN A 34 -22.81 -0.85 2.32
N CYS A 35 -22.21 -0.38 1.23
CA CYS A 35 -22.18 1.05 0.87
C CYS A 35 -23.54 1.76 0.95
N GLY A 36 -23.50 3.04 1.31
CA GLY A 36 -24.67 3.89 1.58
C GLY A 36 -24.28 5.24 2.16
N CYS A 37 -23.18 5.82 1.65
CA CYS A 37 -22.57 7.01 2.22
C CYS A 37 -23.33 8.29 1.84
N PRO A 38 -23.21 9.36 2.65
CA PRO A 38 -23.62 10.71 2.24
C PRO A 38 -22.99 11.09 0.89
N SER A 39 -23.68 11.92 0.10
CA SER A 39 -23.28 12.24 -1.28
C SER A 39 -21.88 12.87 -1.43
N ASP A 40 -21.35 13.43 -0.34
CA ASP A 40 -20.02 14.05 -0.25
C ASP A 40 -18.93 13.09 0.25
N GLN A 41 -19.25 11.81 0.50
CA GLN A 41 -18.34 10.81 1.05
C GLN A 41 -18.18 9.60 0.13
N CYS A 42 -16.99 9.03 0.15
CA CYS A 42 -16.63 7.83 -0.58
C CYS A 42 -16.88 6.58 0.26
N CYS A 43 -17.33 5.51 -0.38
CA CYS A 43 -17.36 4.17 0.21
C CYS A 43 -16.02 3.47 -0.07
N SER A 44 -15.24 3.22 0.97
CA SER A 44 -13.95 2.52 0.85
C SER A 44 -14.13 1.09 0.35
N ARG A 45 -13.04 0.45 -0.08
CA ARG A 45 -13.04 -0.97 -0.45
C ARG A 45 -13.47 -1.93 0.66
N TRP A 46 -13.47 -1.44 1.91
CA TRP A 46 -13.90 -2.17 3.10
C TRP A 46 -15.31 -1.76 3.55
N GLY A 47 -15.98 -0.91 2.78
CA GLY A 47 -17.37 -0.56 3.00
C GLY A 47 -17.60 0.65 3.90
N PHE A 48 -16.55 1.31 4.39
CA PHE A 48 -16.68 2.45 5.30
C PHE A 48 -16.80 3.77 4.55
N CYS A 49 -17.49 4.74 5.15
CA CYS A 49 -17.65 6.08 4.58
C CYS A 49 -16.59 7.06 5.08
N GLY A 50 -16.04 7.87 4.18
CA GLY A 50 -15.09 8.94 4.52
C GLY A 50 -14.64 9.74 3.31
N THR A 51 -13.80 10.74 3.52
CA THR A 51 -13.35 11.69 2.48
C THR A 51 -11.84 11.67 2.23
N THR A 52 -11.08 10.92 3.02
CA THR A 52 -9.63 10.79 2.83
C THR A 52 -9.29 9.78 1.75
N GLU A 53 -8.02 9.77 1.31
CA GLU A 53 -7.51 8.84 0.29
C GLU A 53 -7.74 7.36 0.66
N GLU A 54 -7.78 7.01 1.95
CA GLU A 54 -8.07 5.64 2.38
C GLU A 54 -9.51 5.18 2.03
N TYR A 55 -10.44 6.13 1.87
CA TYR A 55 -11.84 5.88 1.53
C TYR A 55 -12.10 6.11 0.04
N CYS A 56 -11.56 7.21 -0.50
CA CYS A 56 -11.80 7.63 -1.87
C CYS A 56 -10.82 7.04 -2.88
N GLY A 57 -9.69 6.49 -2.44
CA GLY A 57 -8.63 6.00 -3.32
C GLY A 57 -8.90 4.60 -3.87
N THR A 58 -7.83 3.82 -3.98
CA THR A 58 -7.86 2.52 -4.66
C THR A 58 -8.90 1.57 -4.07
N GLY A 59 -9.84 1.13 -4.91
CA GLY A 59 -10.91 0.20 -4.54
C GLY A 59 -12.15 0.86 -3.94
N CYS A 60 -12.25 2.19 -3.98
CA CYS A 60 -13.48 2.90 -3.68
C CYS A 60 -14.66 2.35 -4.49
N GLN A 61 -15.78 2.08 -3.82
CA GLN A 61 -16.94 1.39 -4.35
C GLN A 61 -18.03 2.37 -4.84
N GLU A 62 -18.23 3.48 -4.12
CA GLU A 62 -19.28 4.48 -4.38
C GLU A 62 -18.84 5.88 -3.94
N GLY A 63 -19.52 6.92 -4.43
CA GLY A 63 -19.25 8.32 -4.10
C GLY A 63 -18.21 8.98 -5.02
N PRO A 64 -17.58 10.10 -4.59
CA PRO A 64 -16.57 10.81 -5.38
C PRO A 64 -15.21 10.10 -5.35
N CYS A 65 -15.18 8.84 -5.81
CA CYS A 65 -13.98 8.02 -5.87
C CYS A 65 -12.89 8.67 -6.74
N ILE A 66 -11.67 8.69 -6.24
CA ILE A 66 -10.47 9.08 -6.96
C ILE A 66 -10.05 7.88 -7.79
N ALA A 67 -10.18 8.00 -9.12
CA ALA A 67 -9.65 6.98 -10.02
C ALA A 67 -8.14 6.86 -9.79
N ALA A 68 -7.65 5.61 -9.69
CA ALA A 68 -6.21 5.38 -9.71
C ALA A 68 -5.61 6.01 -10.98
N PRO A 69 -4.40 6.60 -10.91
CA PRO A 69 -3.78 7.17 -12.09
C PRO A 69 -3.68 6.10 -13.19
N PRO A 70 -3.97 6.46 -14.46
CA PRO A 70 -3.99 5.50 -15.55
C PRO A 70 -2.63 4.80 -15.67
N THR A 71 -2.68 3.56 -16.18
CA THR A 71 -1.47 2.89 -16.67
C THR A 71 -1.03 3.50 -17.99
N ASN A 72 0.27 3.44 -18.28
CA ASN A 72 0.80 3.63 -19.63
C ASN A 72 1.52 2.36 -20.12
N ASP A 73 1.74 2.27 -21.43
CA ASP A 73 2.34 1.09 -22.08
C ASP A 73 3.87 1.20 -22.21
N VAL A 74 4.52 1.95 -21.31
CA VAL A 74 5.98 2.10 -21.33
C VAL A 74 6.66 0.77 -21.01
N SER A 75 7.69 0.47 -21.81
CA SER A 75 8.65 -0.59 -21.51
C SER A 75 9.72 -0.06 -20.55
N VAL A 76 9.69 -0.53 -19.30
CA VAL A 76 10.76 -0.24 -18.32
C VAL A 76 12.11 -0.75 -18.84
N ALA A 77 12.13 -1.82 -19.64
CA ALA A 77 13.35 -2.34 -20.26
C ALA A 77 13.95 -1.36 -21.28
N ASP A 78 13.13 -0.55 -21.94
CA ASP A 78 13.58 0.45 -22.93
C ASP A 78 14.12 1.71 -22.24
N ILE A 79 13.60 2.05 -21.06
CA ILE A 79 14.11 3.15 -20.22
C ILE A 79 15.40 2.73 -19.51
N VAL A 80 15.37 1.58 -18.84
CA VAL A 80 16.51 1.02 -18.13
C VAL A 80 17.31 0.19 -19.12
N THR A 81 18.09 0.83 -19.98
CA THR A 81 19.00 0.16 -20.91
C THR A 81 20.20 -0.45 -20.18
N ASP A 82 20.92 -1.35 -20.83
CA ASP A 82 22.20 -1.86 -20.30
C ASP A 82 23.20 -0.72 -20.06
N GLU A 83 23.26 0.27 -20.95
CA GLU A 83 24.11 1.44 -20.80
C GLU A 83 23.73 2.26 -19.56
N PHE A 84 22.44 2.53 -19.36
CA PHE A 84 21.95 3.26 -18.18
C PHE A 84 22.28 2.50 -16.88
N PHE A 85 21.95 1.20 -16.84
CA PHE A 85 22.17 0.37 -15.66
C PHE A 85 23.66 0.23 -15.32
N ASN A 86 24.50 -0.03 -16.32
CA ASN A 86 25.95 -0.15 -16.14
C ASN A 86 26.59 1.20 -15.83
N GLY A 87 26.03 2.32 -16.30
CA GLY A 87 26.47 3.66 -15.94
C GLY A 87 26.31 3.96 -14.44
N ILE A 88 25.25 3.45 -13.81
CA ILE A 88 25.02 3.55 -12.36
C ILE A 88 26.01 2.66 -11.60
N ILE A 89 26.10 1.37 -11.95
CA ILE A 89 26.98 0.42 -11.27
C ILE A 89 28.46 0.78 -11.47
N GLY A 90 28.80 1.37 -12.61
CA GLY A 90 30.15 1.84 -12.93
C GLY A 90 30.69 2.91 -11.98
N GLN A 91 29.84 3.59 -11.21
CA GLN A 91 30.25 4.57 -10.20
C GLN A 91 30.91 3.92 -8.96
N ALA A 92 30.69 2.62 -8.74
CA ALA A 92 31.34 1.90 -7.66
C ALA A 92 32.79 1.52 -8.03
N ASP A 93 33.66 1.37 -7.03
CA ASP A 93 35.00 0.80 -7.22
C ASP A 93 34.93 -0.60 -7.82
N ASP A 94 35.95 -0.99 -8.59
CA ASP A 94 36.03 -2.32 -9.21
C ASP A 94 36.06 -3.47 -8.20
N SER A 95 36.48 -3.19 -6.96
CA SER A 95 36.46 -4.15 -5.85
C SER A 95 35.08 -4.30 -5.19
N CYS A 96 34.07 -3.53 -5.62
CA CYS A 96 32.74 -3.59 -5.06
C CYS A 96 32.04 -4.89 -5.46
N VAL A 97 31.78 -5.75 -4.47
CA VAL A 97 31.00 -7.00 -4.64
C VAL A 97 29.62 -6.77 -5.26
N GLY A 98 29.06 -5.57 -5.10
CA GLY A 98 27.80 -5.16 -5.70
C GLY A 98 27.82 -5.24 -7.24
N LYS A 99 28.97 -5.03 -7.90
CA LYS A 99 29.07 -5.11 -9.37
C LYS A 99 28.77 -6.50 -9.91
N SER A 100 29.04 -7.55 -9.14
CA SER A 100 28.74 -8.93 -9.52
C SER A 100 27.37 -9.41 -9.01
N PHE A 101 26.78 -8.68 -8.06
CA PHE A 101 25.51 -9.04 -7.44
C PHE A 101 24.31 -8.41 -8.16
N TYR A 102 24.41 -7.16 -8.59
CA TYR A 102 23.35 -6.45 -9.29
C TYR A 102 23.54 -6.55 -10.81
N SER A 103 22.54 -7.09 -11.52
CA SER A 103 22.53 -7.13 -12.98
C SER A 103 21.19 -6.63 -13.53
N ARG A 104 21.20 -6.06 -14.74
CA ARG A 104 19.99 -5.59 -15.40
C ARG A 104 18.98 -6.73 -15.61
N ALA A 105 19.48 -7.93 -15.95
CA ALA A 105 18.64 -9.10 -16.13
C ALA A 105 17.84 -9.44 -14.86
N VAL A 106 18.51 -9.51 -13.71
CA VAL A 106 17.85 -9.78 -12.42
C VAL A 106 16.88 -8.65 -12.04
N PHE A 107 17.21 -7.40 -12.36
CA PHE A 107 16.28 -6.28 -12.18
C PHE A 107 15.01 -6.45 -13.03
N LEU A 108 15.14 -6.81 -14.31
CA LEU A 108 13.98 -7.00 -15.20
C LEU A 108 13.15 -8.24 -14.81
N GLU A 109 13.78 -9.31 -14.34
CA GLU A 109 13.10 -10.48 -13.79
C GLU A 109 12.26 -10.09 -12.56
N ALA A 110 12.81 -9.27 -11.66
CA ALA A 110 12.06 -8.79 -10.49
C ALA A 110 10.82 -7.96 -10.87
N LEU A 111 10.81 -7.27 -12.03
CA LEU A 111 9.66 -6.51 -12.50
C LEU A 111 8.41 -7.35 -12.77
N GLU A 112 8.56 -8.66 -13.00
CA GLU A 112 7.42 -9.57 -13.17
C GLU A 112 6.53 -9.58 -11.92
N SER A 113 7.11 -9.34 -10.74
CA SER A 113 6.37 -9.24 -9.48
C SER A 113 5.72 -7.87 -9.26
N TYR A 114 6.09 -6.85 -10.04
CA TYR A 114 5.67 -5.45 -9.88
C TYR A 114 5.18 -4.85 -11.20
N PRO A 115 4.07 -5.33 -11.76
CA PRO A 115 3.62 -4.95 -13.11
C PRO A 115 3.31 -3.45 -13.27
N ARG A 116 3.03 -2.73 -12.17
CA ARG A 116 2.73 -1.30 -12.19
C ARG A 116 3.96 -0.40 -12.06
N PHE A 117 5.11 -0.94 -11.67
CA PHE A 117 6.33 -0.15 -11.48
C PHE A 117 6.75 0.55 -12.78
N GLY A 118 6.96 1.86 -12.71
CA GLY A 118 7.34 2.69 -13.84
C GLY A 118 6.29 2.75 -14.95
N ARG A 119 5.02 2.52 -14.62
CA ARG A 119 3.90 2.50 -15.59
C ARG A 119 2.65 3.23 -15.09
N VAL A 120 2.75 4.01 -14.02
CA VAL A 120 1.64 4.79 -13.45
C VAL A 120 1.78 6.24 -13.92
N GLY A 121 0.70 6.82 -14.44
CA GLY A 121 0.70 8.21 -14.90
C GLY A 121 1.29 8.38 -16.30
N SER A 122 1.98 9.50 -16.51
CA SER A 122 2.61 9.82 -17.80
C SER A 122 3.93 9.07 -18.03
N VAL A 123 4.46 9.15 -19.26
CA VAL A 123 5.81 8.63 -19.56
C VAL A 123 6.87 9.35 -18.73
N ASP A 124 6.69 10.64 -18.46
CA ASP A 124 7.62 11.41 -17.62
C ASP A 124 7.53 10.99 -16.15
N ASP A 125 6.34 10.64 -15.65
CA ASP A 125 6.20 10.05 -14.31
C ASP A 125 6.90 8.70 -14.22
N SER A 126 6.87 7.92 -15.31
CA SER A 126 7.56 6.63 -15.40
C SER A 126 9.07 6.80 -15.30
N ARG A 127 9.64 7.77 -16.02
CA ARG A 127 11.06 8.13 -15.92
C ARG A 127 11.42 8.58 -14.50
N ARG A 128 10.60 9.44 -13.89
CA ARG A 128 10.80 9.94 -12.53
C ARG A 128 10.73 8.84 -11.47
N GLU A 129 9.80 7.89 -11.59
CA GLU A 129 9.68 6.76 -10.67
C GLU A 129 10.93 5.87 -10.75
N ILE A 130 11.36 5.50 -11.96
CA ILE A 130 12.57 4.70 -12.20
C ILE A 130 13.81 5.42 -11.66
N ALA A 131 13.94 6.71 -11.96
CA ALA A 131 14.98 7.59 -11.46
C ALA A 131 15.04 7.61 -9.92
N ALA A 132 13.91 7.86 -9.27
CA ALA A 132 13.81 7.90 -7.81
C ALA A 132 14.16 6.55 -7.17
N PHE A 133 13.72 5.44 -7.77
CA PHE A 133 14.07 4.10 -7.30
C PHE A 133 15.58 3.87 -7.29
N PHE A 134 16.27 4.12 -8.40
CA PHE A 134 17.72 3.94 -8.47
C PHE A 134 18.47 4.94 -7.57
N ALA A 135 18.00 6.18 -7.44
CA ALA A 135 18.58 7.15 -6.50
C ALA A 135 18.49 6.65 -5.04
N HIS A 136 17.36 6.07 -4.66
CA HIS A 136 17.17 5.56 -3.31
C HIS A 136 18.00 4.31 -3.04
N VAL A 137 17.98 3.32 -3.95
CA VAL A 137 18.77 2.09 -3.82
C VAL A 137 20.26 2.41 -3.75
N THR A 138 20.75 3.33 -4.60
CA THR A 138 22.16 3.74 -4.57
C THR A 138 22.53 4.49 -3.29
N HIS A 139 21.64 5.28 -2.72
CA HIS A 139 21.86 5.91 -1.41
C HIS A 139 22.01 4.85 -0.29
N GLU A 140 21.07 3.91 -0.22
CA GLU A 140 21.06 2.89 0.83
C GLU A 140 22.20 1.87 0.71
N THR A 141 22.55 1.48 -0.52
CA THR A 141 23.61 0.49 -0.77
C THR A 141 25.00 1.13 -0.95
N GLY A 142 25.06 2.44 -1.16
CA GLY A 142 26.25 3.21 -1.51
C GLY A 142 27.06 3.74 -0.34
N ARG A 143 26.83 3.32 0.92
CA ARG A 143 27.62 3.77 2.10
C ARG A 143 29.11 3.39 2.08
N LYS A 144 29.62 2.88 0.95
CA LYS A 144 31.04 2.67 0.63
C LYS A 144 31.50 3.38 -0.65
N ILE A 145 30.65 4.14 -1.32
CA ILE A 145 31.08 4.99 -2.45
C ILE A 145 31.61 6.27 -1.83
N SER A 146 32.93 6.42 -1.90
CA SER A 146 33.69 7.54 -1.37
C SER A 146 33.10 8.89 -1.82
N SER A 147 33.25 9.89 -0.95
CA SER A 147 32.67 11.24 -0.88
C SER A 147 32.64 12.13 -2.17
N LEU A 148 32.93 11.60 -3.34
CA LEU A 148 32.92 12.31 -4.64
C LEU A 148 31.73 11.92 -5.55
N ALA A 149 31.08 10.77 -5.34
CA ALA A 149 30.00 10.31 -6.23
C ALA A 149 28.61 10.89 -5.91
N THR A 150 28.41 11.40 -4.69
CA THR A 150 27.18 12.12 -4.31
C THR A 150 26.95 13.38 -5.13
N SER A 151 27.98 13.93 -5.77
CA SER A 151 27.87 15.07 -6.68
C SER A 151 27.46 14.69 -8.12
N PHE A 152 27.52 13.41 -8.53
CA PHE A 152 27.30 13.01 -9.93
C PHE A 152 26.08 12.10 -10.18
N VAL A 153 25.68 11.26 -9.21
CA VAL A 153 24.49 10.40 -9.37
C VAL A 153 23.20 11.25 -9.41
N PHE A 154 23.13 12.28 -8.56
CA PHE A 154 21.97 13.18 -8.51
C PHE A 154 21.77 13.98 -9.81
N PRO A 155 22.78 14.65 -10.41
CA PRO A 155 22.57 15.32 -11.68
C PRO A 155 22.21 14.35 -12.81
N PHE A 156 22.80 13.15 -12.90
CA PHE A 156 22.48 12.22 -14.00
C PHE A 156 21.01 11.75 -13.99
N ILE A 157 20.43 11.58 -12.80
CA ILE A 157 19.04 11.16 -12.60
C ILE A 157 18.05 12.32 -12.83
N PHE A 158 18.44 13.58 -12.58
CA PHE A 158 17.58 14.76 -12.73
C PHE A 158 17.60 15.40 -14.13
N PHE A 159 18.47 14.94 -15.04
CA PHE A 159 18.58 15.47 -16.41
C PHE A 159 17.78 14.68 -17.46
N PHE A 160 16.93 13.74 -17.06
CA PHE A 160 15.99 13.01 -17.92
C PHE A 160 14.53 13.28 -17.57
#